data_AF-A0A2M9R2I2-F1
#
_entry.id   AF-A0A2M9R2I2-F1
#
_cell.length_a   1.000
_cell.length_b   1.000
_cell.length_c   1.000
_cell.angle_alpha   90.00
_cell.angle_beta   90.00
_cell.angle_gamma   90.00
#
_symmetry.space_group_name_H-M   'P 1'
#
loop_
_entity.id
_entity.type
_entity.pdbx_description
1 polymer ?
#
loop_
_entity_poly.entity_id
_entity_poly.type
_entity_poly.pdbx_seq_one_letter_code
_entity_poly.pdbx_strand_id
1 'polypeptide(L)'
;MCKPEYHRNNFHRNTFCVFDVVEKEFDQFHYISRKGSTYYFTSEGIFRKSNHWGRVGNCRWKLAGNNKMQNQHIGYASWDSFYPNSENEAVFYIQKSVNGYDYNHYLSPQYDGKAVLRTAKEIRIALKKIKDLDAPDWIKYYPQLILSQELKTDIIQQVIYTPKTFRDILKTFLKPHL
;
A
#
# COMPACT_ATOMS: atom_id res chain seq x y z
N MET A 1 16.91 -12.12 -0.80
CA MET A 1 17.70 -10.87 -0.78
C MET A 1 17.66 -10.32 0.64
N CYS A 2 18.82 -9.92 1.19
CA CYS A 2 18.86 -9.25 2.49
C CYS A 2 18.39 -7.79 2.31
N LYS A 3 17.61 -7.30 3.27
CA LYS A 3 17.18 -5.91 3.34
C LYS A 3 18.41 -5.00 3.58
N PRO A 4 18.63 -3.94 2.79
CA PRO A 4 19.70 -2.97 3.06
C PRO A 4 19.45 -2.20 4.35
N GLU A 5 20.53 -1.77 4.99
CA GLU A 5 20.45 -0.80 6.09
C GLU A 5 20.22 0.61 5.52
N TYR A 6 19.20 1.30 6.03
CA TYR A 6 18.83 2.62 5.57
C TYR A 6 19.24 3.70 6.56
N HIS A 7 19.53 4.89 6.04
CA HIS A 7 19.89 6.07 6.82
C HIS A 7 19.65 7.33 5.98
N ARG A 8 19.91 8.50 6.57
CA ARG A 8 19.66 9.82 5.95
C ARG A 8 20.23 10.02 4.54
N ASN A 9 21.27 9.28 4.13
CA ASN A 9 21.91 9.47 2.83
C ASN A 9 21.41 8.51 1.74
N ASN A 10 20.66 7.46 2.07
CA ASN A 10 20.23 6.45 1.09
C ASN A 10 18.71 6.21 1.05
N PHE A 11 17.94 6.59 2.07
CA PHE A 11 16.49 6.33 2.16
C PHE A 11 15.69 6.91 0.98
N HIS A 12 16.18 7.97 0.33
CA HIS A 12 15.48 8.71 -0.72
C HIS A 12 15.63 8.12 -2.13
N ARG A 13 16.15 6.89 -2.27
CA ARG A 13 16.41 6.27 -3.57
C ARG A 13 15.78 4.89 -3.66
N ASN A 14 14.72 4.78 -4.46
CA ASN A 14 14.04 3.51 -4.74
C ASN A 14 13.65 2.78 -3.45
N THR A 15 12.93 3.45 -2.56
CA THR A 15 12.47 2.82 -1.31
C THR A 15 10.95 2.84 -1.16
N PHE A 16 10.45 1.82 -0.47
CA PHE A 16 9.10 1.78 0.07
C PHE A 16 9.17 1.98 1.58
N CYS A 17 8.21 2.72 2.14
CA CYS A 17 8.07 2.91 3.58
C CYS A 17 6.63 3.26 3.93
N VAL A 18 6.17 2.82 5.10
CA VAL A 18 4.93 3.31 5.72
C VAL A 18 5.34 4.16 6.92
N PHE A 19 4.88 5.40 6.97
CA PHE A 19 5.15 6.34 8.05
C PHE A 19 3.96 6.37 9.01
N ASP A 20 4.22 6.33 10.31
CA ASP A 20 3.19 6.51 11.33
C ASP A 20 2.94 8.00 11.57
N VAL A 21 1.66 8.38 11.67
CA VAL A 21 1.31 9.78 11.93
C VAL A 21 1.61 10.12 13.38
N VAL A 22 2.28 11.25 13.58
CA VAL A 22 2.65 11.74 14.90
C VAL A 22 2.31 13.21 15.04
N GLU A 23 1.94 13.60 16.25
CA GLU A 23 1.82 15.00 16.65
C GLU A 23 3.16 15.43 17.25
N LYS A 24 3.97 16.14 16.47
CA LYS A 24 5.31 16.57 16.87
C LYS A 24 5.64 17.92 16.24
N GLU A 25 6.06 18.88 17.03
CA GLU A 25 6.55 20.16 16.53
C GLU A 25 8.07 20.15 16.41
N PHE A 26 8.58 20.90 15.43
CA PHE A 26 10.00 21.05 15.16
C PHE A 26 10.31 22.53 14.93
N ASP A 27 11.22 23.08 15.71
CA ASP A 27 11.67 24.47 15.54
C ASP A 27 12.44 24.66 14.23
N GLN A 28 13.23 23.65 13.85
CA GLN A 28 14.01 23.66 12.61
C GLN A 28 14.06 22.26 11.98
N PHE A 29 13.87 22.22 10.66
CA PHE A 29 14.08 21.02 9.85
C PHE A 29 15.51 20.98 9.30
N HIS A 30 16.09 19.77 9.19
CA HIS A 30 17.42 19.56 8.64
C HIS A 30 17.47 19.69 7.12
N TYR A 31 16.35 19.45 6.44
CA TYR A 31 16.28 19.52 4.99
C TYR A 31 14.87 19.93 4.51
N ILE A 32 14.84 20.73 3.45
CA ILE A 32 13.62 21.13 2.74
C ILE A 32 13.78 20.73 1.27
N SER A 33 12.87 19.90 0.79
CA SER A 33 12.87 19.50 -0.62
C SER A 33 12.42 20.64 -1.53
N ARG A 34 12.77 20.55 -2.82
CA ARG A 34 12.30 21.46 -3.88
C ARG A 34 10.77 21.62 -3.96
N LYS A 35 10.01 20.63 -3.49
CA LYS A 35 8.55 20.62 -3.50
C LYS A 35 7.92 20.94 -2.13
N GLY A 36 8.73 21.37 -1.17
CA GLY A 36 8.25 21.87 0.13
C GLY A 36 8.07 20.83 1.23
N SER A 37 8.25 19.52 0.98
CA SER A 37 8.34 18.55 2.08
C SER A 37 9.58 18.84 2.92
N THR A 38 9.45 18.80 4.25
CA THR A 38 10.55 19.04 5.19
C THR A 38 10.88 17.77 5.97
N TYR A 39 12.13 17.65 6.39
CA TYR A 39 12.68 16.43 6.97
C TYR A 39 13.51 16.75 8.21
N TYR A 40 13.25 16.00 9.27
CA TYR A 40 14.03 15.99 10.50
C TYR A 40 14.57 14.57 10.70
N PHE A 41 15.85 14.47 10.98
CA PHE A 41 16.60 13.21 11.01
C PHE A 41 17.06 12.93 12.44
N THR A 42 16.92 11.69 12.89
CA THR A 42 17.47 11.22 14.15
C THR A 42 18.42 10.04 13.90
N SER A 43 19.05 9.54 14.97
CA SER A 43 19.79 8.28 14.91
C SER A 43 18.87 7.11 14.53
N GLU A 44 17.64 7.11 15.02
CA GLU A 44 16.69 5.99 14.88
C GLU A 44 15.85 6.03 13.60
N GLY A 45 15.69 7.21 13.00
CA GLY A 45 14.77 7.35 11.88
C GLY A 45 14.62 8.77 11.35
N ILE A 46 13.45 9.01 10.79
CA ILE A 46 13.14 10.23 10.07
C ILE A 46 11.70 10.67 10.32
N PHE A 47 11.54 11.96 10.55
CA PHE A 47 10.27 12.65 10.49
C PHE A 47 10.17 13.40 9.16
N ARG A 48 9.03 13.28 8.51
CA ARG A 48 8.72 13.95 7.25
C ARG A 48 7.42 14.72 7.40
N LYS A 49 7.46 16.04 7.25
CA LYS A 49 6.26 16.89 7.12
C LYS A 49 5.92 17.04 5.64
N SER A 50 4.74 16.59 5.24
CA SER A 50 4.31 16.63 3.84
C SER A 50 2.79 16.59 3.70
N ASN A 51 2.29 17.25 2.65
CA ASN A 51 0.92 17.12 2.14
C ASN A 51 0.85 16.21 0.90
N HIS A 52 1.94 15.51 0.57
CA HIS A 52 2.00 14.54 -0.53
C HIS A 52 2.62 13.24 -0.04
N TRP A 53 1.84 12.17 -0.09
CA TRP A 53 2.19 10.80 0.32
C TRP A 53 1.87 9.83 -0.85
N GLY A 54 2.38 8.61 -0.78
CA GLY A 54 2.35 7.65 -1.88
C GLY A 54 3.61 7.76 -2.75
N ARG A 55 3.47 8.04 -4.04
CA ARG A 55 4.61 8.09 -4.97
C ARG A 55 5.40 9.40 -4.82
N VAL A 56 6.69 9.30 -4.47
CA VAL A 56 7.62 10.43 -4.34
C VAL A 56 8.87 10.13 -5.15
N GLY A 57 8.97 10.66 -6.37
CA GLY A 57 10.00 10.25 -7.33
C GLY A 57 9.89 8.75 -7.62
N ASN A 58 10.98 8.01 -7.38
CA ASN A 58 11.02 6.55 -7.50
C ASN A 58 10.74 5.83 -6.17
N CYS A 59 10.33 6.57 -5.13
CA CYS A 59 9.97 6.01 -3.83
C CYS A 59 8.44 5.88 -3.69
N ARG A 60 8.01 5.04 -2.76
CA ARG A 60 6.63 4.81 -2.37
C ARG A 60 6.51 4.94 -0.86
N TRP A 61 6.23 6.15 -0.39
CA TRP A 61 6.15 6.51 1.03
C TRP A 61 4.73 6.81 1.42
N LYS A 62 4.12 5.86 2.09
CA LYS A 62 2.73 5.96 2.54
C LYS A 62 2.67 6.52 3.94
N LEU A 63 1.50 6.99 4.30
CA LEU A 63 1.15 7.35 5.66
C LEU A 63 0.22 6.26 6.19
N ALA A 64 0.47 5.76 7.39
CA ALA A 64 -0.40 4.83 8.07
C ALA A 64 -1.77 5.48 8.32
N GLY A 65 -2.84 4.70 8.25
CA GLY A 65 -4.22 5.18 8.46
C GLY A 65 -4.86 5.86 7.24
N ASN A 66 -6.12 6.27 7.39
CA ASN A 66 -6.93 6.91 6.35
C ASN A 66 -6.72 8.43 6.34
N ASN A 67 -5.47 8.85 6.34
CA ASN A 67 -5.13 10.25 6.33
C ASN A 67 -5.30 10.77 4.90
N LYS A 68 -6.29 11.67 4.72
CA LYS A 68 -6.59 12.28 3.41
C LYS A 68 -5.28 12.79 2.83
N MET A 69 -4.93 12.32 1.63
CA MET A 69 -3.64 12.58 0.97
C MET A 69 -3.29 14.07 0.79
N GLN A 70 -4.20 15.00 1.11
CA GLN A 70 -4.09 16.44 0.88
C GLN A 70 -3.85 17.25 2.15
N ASN A 71 -3.98 16.65 3.34
CA ASN A 71 -3.66 17.35 4.59
C ASN A 71 -2.16 17.27 4.86
N GLN A 72 -1.60 18.37 5.38
CA GLN A 72 -0.21 18.35 5.83
C GLN A 72 -0.11 17.50 7.09
N HIS A 73 0.68 16.44 7.02
CA HIS A 73 0.92 15.54 8.15
C HIS A 73 2.41 15.43 8.43
N ILE A 74 2.74 15.12 9.67
CA ILE A 74 4.07 14.69 10.08
C ILE A 74 4.02 13.18 10.27
N GLY A 75 4.82 12.49 9.46
CA GLY A 75 5.01 11.05 9.57
C GLY A 75 6.37 10.73 10.16
N TYR A 76 6.44 9.75 11.05
CA TYR A 76 7.68 9.15 11.53
C TYR A 76 7.89 7.76 10.91
N ALA A 77 9.12 7.43 10.60
CA ALA A 77 9.53 6.07 10.28
C ALA A 77 10.92 5.80 10.85
N SER A 78 11.10 4.63 11.47
CA SER A 78 12.44 4.15 11.80
C SER A 78 13.21 3.81 10.52
N TRP A 79 14.54 3.80 10.59
CA TRP A 79 15.37 3.35 9.48
C TRP A 79 15.06 1.91 9.06
N ASP A 80 14.77 1.04 10.02
CA ASP A 80 14.34 -0.34 9.81
C ASP A 80 12.93 -0.49 9.23
N SER A 81 12.22 0.61 8.95
CA SER A 81 10.91 0.57 8.28
C SER A 81 11.00 0.81 6.76
N PHE A 82 12.20 1.06 6.23
CA PHE A 82 12.42 1.23 4.78
C PHE A 82 12.72 -0.10 4.10
N TYR A 83 12.23 -0.26 2.87
CA TYR A 83 12.44 -1.46 2.05
C TYR A 83 12.84 -1.04 0.63
N PRO A 84 13.53 -1.91 -0.14
CA PRO A 84 13.77 -1.63 -1.54
C PRO A 84 12.44 -1.50 -2.30
N ASN A 85 12.40 -0.61 -3.29
CA ASN A 85 11.26 -0.44 -4.19
C ASN A 85 11.71 -0.66 -5.64
N SER A 86 10.90 -1.40 -6.38
CA SER A 86 11.03 -1.56 -7.82
C SER A 86 9.65 -1.40 -8.46
N GLU A 87 9.60 -0.70 -9.60
CA GLU A 87 8.35 -0.55 -10.36
C GLU A 87 7.98 -1.81 -11.13
N ASN A 88 8.96 -2.68 -11.40
CA ASN A 88 8.81 -3.85 -12.27
C ASN A 88 8.79 -5.18 -11.52
N GLU A 89 9.20 -5.21 -10.25
CA GLU A 89 9.21 -6.44 -9.46
C GLU A 89 7.95 -6.61 -8.63
N ALA A 90 7.53 -7.87 -8.48
CA ALA A 90 6.41 -8.24 -7.64
C ALA A 90 6.85 -8.31 -6.17
N VAL A 91 6.81 -7.17 -5.47
CA VAL A 91 7.28 -7.03 -4.09
C VAL A 91 6.19 -6.60 -3.09
N PHE A 92 4.98 -6.32 -3.58
CA PHE A 92 3.87 -5.86 -2.74
C PHE A 92 2.82 -6.93 -2.54
N TYR A 93 2.27 -7.03 -1.33
CA TYR A 93 1.12 -7.88 -1.02
C TYR A 93 -0.01 -7.04 -0.43
N ILE A 94 -1.25 -7.53 -0.56
CA ILE A 94 -2.43 -6.91 0.06
C ILE A 94 -2.60 -7.49 1.46
N GLN A 95 -2.89 -6.63 2.44
CA GLN A 95 -3.24 -6.99 3.80
C GLN A 95 -4.47 -6.22 4.26
N LYS A 96 -5.14 -6.75 5.29
CA LYS A 96 -6.20 -6.02 5.97
C LYS A 96 -5.61 -4.81 6.71
N SER A 97 -6.32 -3.70 6.70
CA SER A 97 -6.00 -2.51 7.49
C SER A 97 -7.23 -2.09 8.30
N VAL A 98 -7.06 -1.12 9.20
CA VAL A 98 -8.17 -0.53 9.97
C VAL A 98 -9.29 0.01 9.06
N ASN A 99 -8.96 0.42 7.83
CA ASN A 99 -9.88 1.07 6.90
C ASN A 99 -10.19 0.21 5.66
N GLY A 100 -10.16 -1.11 5.82
CA GLY A 100 -10.41 -2.07 4.73
C GLY A 100 -9.15 -2.80 4.33
N TYR A 101 -8.59 -2.49 3.17
CA TYR A 101 -7.44 -3.19 2.60
C TYR A 101 -6.39 -2.20 2.11
N ASP A 102 -5.14 -2.56 2.33
CA ASP A 102 -4.00 -1.79 1.88
C ASP A 102 -2.85 -2.73 1.50
N TYR A 103 -1.73 -2.20 1.05
CA TYR A 103 -0.57 -2.99 0.65
C TYR A 103 0.68 -2.71 1.46
N ASN A 104 1.53 -3.73 1.57
CA ASN A 104 2.82 -3.63 2.25
C ASN A 104 3.89 -4.39 1.44
N HIS A 105 5.15 -4.24 1.83
CA HIS A 105 6.28 -4.87 1.17
C HIS A 105 6.55 -6.26 1.76
N TYR A 106 6.86 -7.27 0.95
CA TYR A 106 7.00 -8.66 1.40
C TYR A 106 8.11 -8.91 2.45
N LEU A 107 9.10 -8.03 2.51
CA LEU A 107 10.13 -8.05 3.57
C LEU A 107 9.65 -7.46 4.91
N SER A 108 8.41 -6.97 5.00
CA SER A 108 7.89 -6.47 6.26
C SER A 108 7.68 -7.62 7.26
N PRO A 109 7.82 -7.37 8.57
CA PRO A 109 7.60 -8.40 9.60
C PRO A 109 6.19 -9.00 9.59
N GLN A 110 5.22 -8.35 8.94
CA GLN A 110 3.82 -8.78 8.91
C GLN A 110 3.49 -9.74 7.75
N TYR A 111 4.43 -9.96 6.82
CA TYR A 111 4.18 -10.85 5.70
C TYR A 111 4.32 -12.32 6.13
N ASP A 112 3.26 -13.10 5.96
CA ASP A 112 3.19 -14.51 6.34
C ASP A 112 3.49 -15.49 5.19
N GLY A 113 3.89 -14.98 4.02
CA GLY A 113 4.19 -15.79 2.84
C GLY A 113 2.96 -16.25 2.05
N LYS A 114 1.73 -15.90 2.45
CA LYS A 114 0.50 -16.46 1.83
C LYS A 114 -0.08 -15.55 0.75
N ALA A 115 -0.16 -14.25 1.01
CA ALA A 115 -0.71 -13.31 0.03
C ALA A 115 0.18 -13.22 -1.21
N VAL A 116 -0.42 -13.16 -2.40
CA VAL A 116 0.38 -13.14 -3.63
C VAL A 116 1.08 -11.80 -3.81
N LEU A 117 2.34 -11.87 -4.24
CA LEU A 117 3.13 -10.68 -4.53
C LEU A 117 2.77 -10.09 -5.88
N ARG A 118 2.83 -8.77 -5.96
CA ARG A 118 2.41 -7.97 -7.12
C ARG A 118 3.34 -6.80 -7.34
N THR A 119 3.46 -6.39 -8.59
CA THR A 119 4.10 -5.13 -8.96
C THR A 119 3.28 -3.95 -8.44
N ALA A 120 3.91 -2.77 -8.41
CA ALA A 120 3.24 -1.54 -8.04
C ALA A 120 2.01 -1.20 -8.91
N LYS A 121 2.01 -1.62 -10.18
CA LYS A 121 0.89 -1.43 -11.11
C LYS A 121 -0.26 -2.38 -10.76
N GLU A 122 0.05 -3.66 -10.57
CA GLU A 122 -0.93 -4.70 -10.28
C GLU A 122 -1.59 -4.51 -8.92
N ILE A 123 -0.83 -4.12 -7.89
CA ILE A 123 -1.37 -3.89 -6.55
C ILE A 123 -2.40 -2.76 -6.54
N ARG A 124 -2.16 -1.69 -7.31
CA ARG A 124 -3.11 -0.58 -7.49
C ARG A 124 -4.39 -1.04 -8.17
N ILE A 125 -4.28 -1.89 -9.20
CA ILE A 125 -5.43 -2.44 -9.91
C ILE A 125 -6.25 -3.34 -8.97
N ALA A 126 -5.59 -4.22 -8.22
CA ALA A 126 -6.22 -5.15 -7.29
C ALA A 126 -6.96 -4.41 -6.16
N LEU A 127 -6.31 -3.42 -5.51
CA LEU A 127 -6.94 -2.60 -4.47
C LEU A 127 -8.13 -1.80 -5.01
N LYS A 128 -8.03 -1.27 -6.24
CA LYS A 128 -9.18 -0.63 -6.89
C LYS A 128 -10.33 -1.61 -7.06
N LYS A 129 -10.08 -2.85 -7.50
CA LYS A 129 -11.12 -3.87 -7.64
C LYS A 129 -11.77 -4.25 -6.33
N ILE A 130 -11.01 -4.33 -5.24
CA ILE A 130 -11.55 -4.53 -3.88
C ILE A 130 -12.48 -3.36 -3.52
N LYS A 131 -12.04 -2.11 -3.71
CA LYS A 131 -12.85 -0.92 -3.44
C LYS A 131 -14.13 -0.86 -4.29
N ASP A 132 -14.03 -1.22 -5.56
CA ASP A 132 -15.16 -1.20 -6.50
C ASP A 132 -16.26 -2.22 -6.10
N LEU A 133 -16.03 -3.13 -5.13
CA LEU A 133 -17.07 -4.05 -4.62
C LEU A 133 -18.12 -3.36 -3.75
N ASP A 134 -17.84 -2.17 -3.23
CA ASP A 134 -18.81 -1.39 -2.44
C ASP A 134 -19.90 -0.78 -3.34
N ALA A 135 -19.53 -0.36 -4.55
CA ALA A 135 -20.42 0.20 -5.57
C ALA A 135 -20.00 -0.30 -6.98
N PRO A 136 -20.32 -1.56 -7.33
CA PRO A 136 -19.79 -2.21 -8.53
C PRO A 136 -20.55 -1.83 -9.80
N ASP A 137 -20.06 -0.84 -10.55
CA ASP A 137 -20.64 -0.50 -11.89
C ASP A 137 -20.66 -1.69 -12.87
N TRP A 138 -19.78 -2.66 -12.65
CA TRP A 138 -19.66 -3.84 -13.50
C TRP A 138 -20.74 -4.89 -13.24
N ILE A 139 -21.47 -4.82 -12.12
CA ILE A 139 -22.48 -5.83 -11.74
C ILE A 139 -23.60 -5.95 -12.76
N LYS A 140 -23.93 -4.85 -13.47
CA LYS A 140 -24.93 -4.83 -14.54
C LYS A 140 -24.61 -5.76 -15.72
N TYR A 141 -23.33 -6.14 -15.89
CA TYR A 141 -22.90 -7.10 -16.90
C TYR A 141 -22.95 -8.55 -16.41
N TYR A 142 -23.30 -8.77 -15.13
CA TYR A 142 -23.43 -10.08 -14.49
C TYR A 142 -24.76 -10.17 -13.71
N PRO A 143 -25.92 -10.07 -14.38
CA PRO A 143 -27.24 -10.08 -13.73
C PRO A 143 -27.53 -11.33 -12.88
N GLN A 144 -26.82 -12.43 -13.12
CA GLN A 144 -26.89 -13.68 -12.36
C GLN A 144 -26.12 -13.62 -11.03
N LEU A 145 -25.29 -12.60 -10.80
CA LEU A 145 -24.46 -12.49 -9.61
C LEU A 145 -25.19 -11.68 -8.53
N ILE A 146 -25.55 -12.33 -7.42
CA ILE A 146 -26.07 -11.65 -6.23
C ILE A 146 -24.88 -11.32 -5.32
N LEU A 147 -24.49 -10.05 -5.28
CA LEU A 147 -23.30 -9.60 -4.53
C LEU A 147 -23.56 -9.47 -3.01
N SER A 148 -23.72 -10.61 -2.34
CA SER A 148 -23.81 -10.69 -0.88
C SER A 148 -22.48 -10.31 -0.20
N GLN A 149 -22.52 -10.03 1.11
CA GLN A 149 -21.31 -9.72 1.87
C GLN A 149 -20.34 -10.91 1.94
N GLU A 150 -20.86 -12.14 1.95
CA GLU A 150 -20.09 -13.39 1.88
C GLU A 150 -19.36 -13.47 0.55
N LEU A 151 -20.07 -13.27 -0.57
CA LEU A 151 -19.46 -13.31 -1.90
C LEU A 151 -18.40 -12.21 -2.08
N LYS A 152 -18.63 -10.99 -1.56
CA LYS A 152 -17.60 -9.94 -1.56
C LYS A 152 -16.36 -10.41 -0.81
N THR A 153 -16.54 -11.05 0.34
CA THR A 153 -15.44 -11.59 1.14
C THR A 153 -14.67 -12.65 0.35
N ASP A 154 -15.35 -13.59 -0.30
CA ASP A 154 -14.72 -14.64 -1.10
C ASP A 154 -13.96 -14.09 -2.31
N ILE A 155 -14.54 -13.10 -3.01
CA ILE A 155 -13.87 -12.40 -4.11
C ILE A 155 -12.60 -11.72 -3.60
N ILE A 156 -12.67 -11.02 -2.46
CA ILE A 156 -11.49 -10.36 -1.88
C ILE A 156 -10.43 -11.39 -1.49
N GLN A 157 -10.80 -12.52 -0.89
CA GLN A 157 -9.86 -13.60 -0.56
C GLN A 157 -9.17 -14.12 -1.83
N GLN A 158 -9.91 -14.37 -2.91
CA GLN A 158 -9.33 -14.79 -4.19
C GLN A 158 -8.40 -13.72 -4.77
N VAL A 159 -8.74 -12.44 -4.65
CA VAL A 159 -7.87 -11.32 -5.05
C VAL A 159 -6.61 -11.26 -4.18
N ILE A 160 -6.66 -11.55 -2.89
CA ILE A 160 -5.48 -11.48 -2.02
C ILE A 160 -4.55 -12.68 -2.22
N TYR A 161 -5.12 -13.89 -2.31
CA TYR A 161 -4.39 -15.15 -2.17
C TYR A 161 -4.22 -15.95 -3.45
N THR A 162 -4.69 -15.46 -4.61
CA THR A 162 -4.48 -16.14 -5.90
C THR A 162 -3.93 -15.21 -6.97
N PRO A 163 -3.19 -15.76 -7.96
CA PRO A 163 -2.72 -14.99 -9.12
C PRO A 163 -3.82 -14.78 -10.18
N LYS A 164 -5.07 -15.22 -9.93
CA LYS A 164 -6.16 -15.13 -10.90
C LYS A 164 -6.49 -13.67 -11.22
N THR A 165 -6.85 -13.41 -12.47
CA THR A 165 -7.40 -12.11 -12.85
C THR A 165 -8.76 -11.91 -12.22
N PHE A 166 -9.17 -10.65 -12.00
CA PHE A 166 -10.50 -10.35 -11.46
C PHE A 166 -11.63 -10.99 -12.29
N ARG A 167 -11.48 -11.02 -13.62
CA ARG A 167 -12.43 -11.67 -14.52
C ARG A 167 -12.51 -13.18 -14.26
N ASP A 168 -11.39 -13.85 -14.07
CA ASP A 168 -11.36 -15.29 -13.83
C ASP A 168 -11.89 -15.64 -12.44
N ILE A 169 -11.67 -14.78 -11.45
CA ILE A 169 -12.32 -14.87 -10.13
C ILE A 169 -13.84 -14.78 -10.29
N LEU A 170 -14.36 -13.77 -11.00
CA LEU A 170 -15.81 -13.67 -11.20
C LEU A 170 -16.38 -14.92 -11.88
N LYS A 171 -15.71 -15.47 -12.90
CA LYS A 171 -16.14 -16.71 -13.58
C LYS A 171 -16.30 -17.91 -12.65
N THR A 172 -15.57 -18.00 -11.54
CA THR A 172 -15.73 -19.14 -10.61
C THR A 172 -17.07 -19.12 -9.88
N PHE A 173 -17.69 -17.95 -9.74
CA PHE A 173 -18.98 -17.78 -9.07
C PHE A 173 -20.17 -17.73 -10.05
N LEU A 174 -19.91 -17.74 -11.36
CA LEU A 174 -20.93 -17.72 -12.40
C LEU A 174 -21.31 -19.10 -12.91
N LYS A 175 -20.51 -20.13 -12.61
CA LYS A 175 -20.82 -21.50 -12.99
C LYS A 175 -21.72 -22.11 -11.92
N PRO A 176 -22.83 -22.76 -12.29
CA PRO A 176 -23.60 -23.55 -11.33
C PRO A 176 -22.68 -24.63 -10.77
N HIS A 177 -22.67 -24.78 -9.45
CA HIS A 177 -22.21 -26.02 -8.83
C HIS A 177 -23.12 -27.14 -9.36
N LEU A 178 -22.61 -27.89 -10.34
CA LEU A 178 -23.16 -29.18 -10.74
C LEU A 178 -22.83 -30.23 -9.67
#